data_AF-A0A1C0AQG8-F1
#
_entry.id   AF-A0A1C0AQG8-F1
#
_cell.length_a   1.000
_cell.length_b   1.000
_cell.length_c   1.000
_cell.angle_alpha   90.00
_cell.angle_beta   90.00
_cell.angle_gamma   90.00
#
_symmetry.space_group_name_H-M   'P 1'
#
loop_
_entity.id
_entity.type
_entity.pdbx_description
1 polymer ?
#
loop_
_entity_poly.entity_id
_entity_poly.type
_entity_poly.pdbx_seq_one_letter_code
_entity_poly.pdbx_strand_id
1 'polypeptide(L)'
;MEDIRADLAANRAKLAQAASDAVESVKPANIARAALDETKLFAKTEFEAVASQVRDDEGGWRTDRLLAIGGAVLGLVVFAVTINSIAKRRTSLEARARRAISG
;
A
#
# COMPACT_ATOMS: atom_id res chain seq x y z
N MET A 1 38.11 -19.60 31.17
CA MET A 1 36.79 -20.03 30.65
C MET A 1 35.73 -18.91 30.79
N GLU A 2 36.15 -17.64 30.87
CA GLU A 2 35.25 -16.48 31.00
C GLU A 2 35.07 -15.73 29.68
N ASP A 3 36.03 -15.81 28.75
CA ASP A 3 35.98 -15.07 27.47
C ASP A 3 34.90 -15.54 26.49
N ILE A 4 34.65 -16.86 26.39
CA ILE A 4 33.64 -17.42 25.47
C ILE A 4 32.21 -16.97 25.86
N ARG A 5 31.97 -16.74 27.15
CA ARG A 5 30.66 -16.27 27.64
C ARG A 5 30.42 -14.79 27.32
N ALA A 6 31.47 -13.97 27.35
CA ALA A 6 31.41 -12.56 26.98
C ALA A 6 31.17 -12.39 25.46
N ASP A 7 31.88 -13.17 24.63
CA ASP A 7 31.72 -13.13 23.17
C ASP A 7 30.34 -13.61 22.70
N LEU A 8 29.76 -14.60 23.38
CA LEU A 8 28.41 -15.09 23.04
C LEU A 8 27.33 -14.04 23.38
N ALA A 9 27.51 -13.30 24.47
CA ALA A 9 26.60 -12.22 24.85
C ALA A 9 26.68 -11.04 23.86
N ALA A 10 27.90 -10.66 23.45
CA ALA A 10 28.11 -9.62 22.45
C ALA A 10 27.51 -10.00 21.07
N ASN A 11 27.66 -11.27 20.65
CA ASN A 11 27.07 -11.75 19.40
C ASN A 11 25.53 -11.83 19.46
N ARG A 12 24.96 -12.24 20.60
CA ARG A 12 23.49 -12.20 20.80
C ARG A 12 22.94 -10.78 20.74
N ALA A 13 23.64 -9.81 21.32
CA ALA A 13 23.24 -8.41 21.25
C ALA A 13 23.27 -7.88 19.81
N LYS A 14 24.31 -8.19 19.03
CA LYS A 14 24.41 -7.83 17.60
C LYS A 14 23.31 -8.49 16.76
N LEU A 15 23.00 -9.76 17.01
CA LEU A 15 21.89 -10.47 16.33
C LEU A 15 20.53 -9.86 16.69
N ALA A 16 20.30 -9.50 17.94
CA ALA A 16 19.06 -8.85 18.37
C ALA A 16 18.89 -7.45 17.76
N GLN A 17 20.00 -6.70 17.62
CA GLN A 17 20.02 -5.41 16.94
C GLN A 17 19.68 -5.56 15.45
N ALA A 18 20.37 -6.47 14.74
CA ALA A 18 20.12 -6.74 13.33
C ALA A 18 18.69 -7.26 13.07
N ALA A 19 18.16 -8.08 13.98
CA ALA A 19 16.77 -8.53 13.92
C ALA A 19 15.78 -7.38 14.17
N SER A 20 16.09 -6.46 15.10
CA SER A 20 15.27 -5.28 15.35
C SER A 20 15.25 -4.33 14.15
N ASP A 21 16.41 -4.10 13.52
CA ASP A 21 16.53 -3.27 12.31
C ASP A 21 15.82 -3.91 11.12
N ALA A 22 15.88 -5.25 10.99
CA ALA A 22 15.08 -5.98 10.01
C ALA A 22 13.58 -5.87 10.28
N VAL A 23 13.14 -5.99 11.53
CA VAL A 23 11.73 -5.78 11.92
C VAL A 23 11.29 -4.34 11.65
N GLU A 24 12.15 -3.36 11.90
CA GLU A 24 11.94 -1.95 11.59
C GLU A 24 11.72 -1.74 10.07
N SER A 25 12.49 -2.43 9.22
CA SER A 25 12.33 -2.37 7.76
C SER A 25 11.03 -3.00 7.24
N VAL A 26 10.46 -3.98 7.97
CA VAL A 26 9.23 -4.69 7.61
C VAL A 26 8.01 -4.06 8.33
N LYS A 27 8.20 -2.96 9.08
CA LYS A 27 7.08 -2.23 9.67
C LYS A 27 6.06 -1.87 8.56
N PRO A 28 4.76 -2.12 8.77
CA PRO A 28 3.73 -1.92 7.75
C PRO A 28 3.74 -0.50 7.14
N ALA A 29 4.09 0.51 7.94
CA ALA A 29 4.22 1.89 7.49
C ALA A 29 5.34 2.08 6.45
N ASN A 30 6.45 1.35 6.58
CA ASN A 30 7.59 1.42 5.67
C ASN A 30 7.29 0.66 4.37
N ILE A 31 6.64 -0.51 4.46
CA ILE A 31 6.11 -1.24 3.29
C ILE A 31 5.09 -0.38 2.54
N ALA A 32 4.17 0.27 3.26
CA ALA A 32 3.17 1.15 2.65
C ALA A 32 3.82 2.35 1.95
N ARG A 33 4.84 2.98 2.56
CA ARG A 33 5.59 4.09 1.92
C ARG A 33 6.31 3.64 0.66
N ALA A 34 7.03 2.51 0.71
CA ALA A 34 7.72 1.97 -0.46
C ALA A 34 6.73 1.63 -1.60
N ALA A 35 5.60 0.99 -1.26
CA ALA A 35 4.54 0.70 -2.22
C ALA A 35 3.93 1.97 -2.82
N LEU A 36 3.76 3.04 -2.04
CA LEU A 36 3.23 4.31 -2.54
C LEU A 36 4.18 4.98 -3.55
N ASP A 37 5.49 4.96 -3.30
CA ASP A 37 6.46 5.56 -4.21
C ASP A 37 6.62 4.75 -5.50
N GLU A 38 6.59 3.42 -5.41
CA GLU A 38 6.54 2.54 -6.58
C GLU A 38 5.26 2.75 -7.40
N THR A 39 4.11 2.86 -6.71
CA THR A 39 2.81 3.13 -7.36
C THR A 39 2.80 4.47 -8.10
N LYS A 40 3.44 5.52 -7.56
CA LYS A 40 3.54 6.82 -8.25
C LYS A 40 4.36 6.72 -9.52
N LEU A 41 5.51 6.03 -9.48
CA LEU A 41 6.38 5.86 -10.63
C LEU A 41 5.64 5.08 -11.73
N PHE A 42 5.02 3.97 -11.36
CA PHE A 42 4.20 3.14 -12.24
C PHE A 42 3.03 3.93 -12.84
N ALA A 43 2.27 4.65 -12.01
CA ALA A 43 1.14 5.45 -12.48
C ALA A 43 1.58 6.53 -13.48
N LYS A 44 2.74 7.16 -13.27
CA LYS A 44 3.29 8.14 -14.21
C LYS A 44 3.65 7.49 -15.56
N THR A 45 4.36 6.36 -15.53
CA THR A 45 4.77 5.63 -16.74
C THR A 45 3.56 5.10 -17.52
N GLU A 46 2.61 4.48 -16.85
CA GLU A 46 1.37 3.99 -17.46
C GLU A 46 0.51 5.15 -17.98
N PHE A 47 0.44 6.26 -17.25
CA PHE A 47 -0.29 7.45 -17.72
C PHE A 47 0.31 8.00 -19.02
N GLU A 48 1.63 8.14 -19.12
CA GLU A 48 2.31 8.58 -20.34
C GLU A 48 2.08 7.59 -21.50
N ALA A 49 2.15 6.29 -21.23
CA ALA A 49 1.93 5.22 -22.21
C ALA A 49 0.47 5.09 -22.67
N VAL A 50 -0.50 5.38 -21.82
CA VAL A 50 -1.92 5.40 -22.16
C VAL A 50 -2.29 6.72 -22.83
N ALA A 51 -1.77 7.86 -22.35
CA ALA A 51 -1.99 9.18 -22.94
C ALA A 51 -1.60 9.24 -24.41
N SER A 52 -0.50 8.57 -24.79
CA SER A 52 -0.08 8.45 -26.20
C SER A 52 -1.06 7.65 -27.06
N GLN A 53 -1.87 6.76 -26.46
CA GLN A 53 -2.91 6.01 -27.15
C GLN A 53 -4.25 6.77 -27.22
N VAL A 54 -4.47 7.75 -26.36
CA VAL A 54 -5.72 8.54 -26.36
C VAL A 54 -5.61 9.82 -27.19
N ARG A 55 -4.39 10.24 -27.53
CA ARG A 55 -4.15 11.25 -28.56
C ARG A 55 -4.24 10.63 -29.96
N ASP A 56 -4.74 11.40 -30.90
CA ASP A 56 -4.56 11.11 -32.32
C ASP A 56 -3.24 11.69 -32.85
N ASP A 57 -2.90 11.33 -34.09
CA ASP A 57 -1.66 11.73 -34.75
C ASP A 57 -1.60 13.24 -35.06
N GLU A 58 -2.76 13.93 -35.02
CA GLU A 58 -2.92 15.38 -35.23
C GLU A 58 -2.91 16.17 -33.90
N GLY A 59 -2.76 15.49 -32.76
CA GLY A 59 -2.71 16.06 -31.42
C GLY A 59 -4.08 16.26 -30.75
N GLY A 60 -5.16 15.86 -31.40
CA GLY A 60 -6.53 15.84 -30.89
C GLY A 60 -6.80 14.69 -29.92
N TRP A 61 -7.87 14.81 -29.15
CA TRP A 61 -8.29 13.83 -28.16
C TRP A 61 -9.28 12.84 -28.76
N ARG A 62 -8.99 11.55 -28.67
CA ARG A 62 -9.90 10.49 -29.09
C ARG A 62 -11.02 10.33 -28.06
N THR A 63 -12.10 11.07 -28.25
CA THR A 63 -13.21 11.19 -27.30
C THR A 63 -13.86 9.85 -26.95
N ASP A 64 -13.95 8.91 -27.91
CA ASP A 64 -14.42 7.54 -27.67
C ASP A 64 -13.53 6.76 -26.70
N ARG A 65 -12.20 6.91 -26.83
CA ARG A 65 -11.24 6.24 -25.94
C ARG A 65 -11.24 6.87 -24.55
N LEU A 66 -11.38 8.20 -24.47
CA LEU A 66 -11.54 8.90 -23.19
C LEU A 66 -12.81 8.46 -22.45
N LEU A 67 -13.92 8.29 -23.17
CA LEU A 67 -15.17 7.79 -22.58
C LEU A 67 -15.02 6.37 -22.04
N ALA A 68 -14.38 5.48 -22.79
CA ALA A 68 -14.15 4.10 -22.35
C ALA A 68 -13.24 4.04 -21.11
N ILE A 69 -12.11 4.76 -21.12
CA ILE A 69 -11.18 4.84 -19.98
C ILE A 69 -11.87 5.49 -18.78
N GLY A 70 -12.57 6.60 -18.99
CA GLY A 70 -13.32 7.30 -17.95
C GLY A 70 -14.37 6.40 -17.28
N GLY A 71 -15.10 5.61 -18.07
CA GLY A 71 -16.06 4.63 -17.56
C GLY A 71 -15.41 3.54 -16.70
N ALA A 72 -14.28 2.99 -17.14
CA ALA A 72 -13.55 1.98 -16.39
C ALA A 72 -13.01 2.50 -15.04
N VAL A 73 -12.41 3.69 -15.04
CA VAL A 73 -11.91 4.34 -13.81
C VAL A 73 -13.05 4.63 -12.84
N LEU A 74 -14.17 5.17 -13.35
CA LEU A 74 -15.34 5.45 -12.52
C LEU A 74 -15.91 4.17 -11.88
N GLY A 75 -16.02 3.09 -12.65
CA GLY A 75 -16.46 1.79 -12.15
C GLY A 75 -15.57 1.26 -11.03
N LEU A 76 -14.24 1.34 -11.19
CA LEU A 76 -13.27 0.93 -10.18
C LEU A 76 -13.42 1.73 -8.87
N VAL A 77 -13.59 3.05 -8.97
CA VAL A 77 -13.77 3.92 -7.80
C VAL A 77 -15.05 3.57 -7.06
N VAL A 78 -16.17 3.42 -7.76
CA VAL A 78 -17.46 3.04 -7.16
C VAL A 78 -17.35 1.67 -6.46
N PHE A 79 -16.69 0.70 -7.10
CA PHE A 79 -16.45 -0.61 -6.53
C PHE A 79 -15.62 -0.54 -5.24
N ALA A 80 -14.49 0.18 -5.27
CA ALA A 80 -13.61 0.33 -4.12
C ALA A 80 -14.32 1.02 -2.94
N VAL A 81 -15.10 2.08 -3.21
CA VAL A 81 -15.90 2.77 -2.19
C VAL A 81 -16.93 1.81 -1.58
N THR A 82 -17.56 0.97 -2.39
CA THR A 82 -18.54 -0.02 -1.92
C THR A 82 -17.89 -1.02 -0.96
N ILE A 83 -16.75 -1.60 -1.33
CA ILE A 83 -15.99 -2.51 -0.45
C ILE A 83 -15.58 -1.81 0.85
N ASN A 84 -15.04 -0.59 0.75
CA ASN A 84 -14.61 0.18 1.91
C ASN A 84 -15.78 0.49 2.85
N SER A 85 -16.97 0.76 2.32
CA SER A 85 -18.17 0.98 3.12
C SER A 85 -18.57 -0.26 3.94
N ILE A 86 -18.43 -1.45 3.36
CA ILE A 86 -18.71 -2.72 4.03
C ILE A 86 -17.65 -2.99 5.12
N ALA A 87 -16.37 -2.78 4.79
CA ALA A 87 -15.28 -2.97 5.74
C ALA A 87 -15.42 -2.06 6.97
N LYS A 88 -15.69 -0.76 6.76
CA LYS A 88 -15.92 0.21 7.85
C LYS A 88 -17.09 -0.19 8.75
N ARG A 89 -18.17 -0.73 8.17
CA ARG A 89 -19.31 -1.24 8.95
C ARG A 89 -18.87 -2.39 9.86
N ARG A 90 -18.08 -3.34 9.37
CA ARG A 90 -17.56 -4.46 10.18
C ARG A 90 -16.71 -3.99 11.36
N THR A 91 -15.75 -3.10 11.12
CA THR A 91 -14.90 -2.56 12.18
C THR A 91 -15.71 -1.78 13.22
N SER A 92 -16.75 -1.06 12.80
CA SER A 92 -17.64 -0.33 13.73
C SER A 92 -18.47 -1.26 14.61
N LEU A 93 -18.88 -2.42 14.09
CA LEU A 93 -19.63 -3.44 14.85
C LEU A 93 -18.71 -4.13 15.87
N GLU A 94 -17.48 -4.46 15.48
CA GLU A 94 -16.48 -5.01 16.41
C GLU A 94 -16.10 -4.01 17.51
N ALA A 95 -15.93 -2.74 17.16
CA ALA A 95 -15.66 -1.68 18.12
C ALA A 95 -16.82 -1.50 19.12
N ARG A 96 -18.07 -1.62 18.65
CA ARG A 96 -19.27 -1.59 19.50
C ARG A 96 -19.39 -2.82 20.38
N ALA A 97 -19.13 -4.01 19.84
CA ALA A 97 -19.13 -5.27 20.59
C ALA A 97 -18.08 -5.26 21.71
N ARG A 98 -16.86 -4.77 21.44
CA ARG A 98 -15.82 -4.60 22.47
C ARG A 98 -16.26 -3.65 23.58
N ARG A 99 -16.91 -2.53 23.23
CA ARG A 99 -17.42 -1.56 24.19
C ARG A 99 -18.52 -2.12 25.10
N ALA A 100 -19.33 -3.04 24.59
CA ALA A 100 -20.40 -3.72 25.34
C ALA A 100 -19.88 -4.83 26.27
N ILE A 101 -18.66 -5.32 26.05
CA ILE A 101 -18.02 -6.35 26.91
C ILE A 101 -17.15 -5.68 27.99
N SER A 102 -16.66 -4.47 27.74
CA SER A 102 -15.78 -3.72 28.65
C SER A 102 -16.47 -2.68 29.53
N GLY A 103 -17.80 -2.55 29.45
CA GLY A 103 -18.60 -1.62 30.25
C GLY A 103 -19.64 -2.37 31.05
#